data_AF-A0A937B3K2-F1
#
_entry.id   AF-A0A937B3K2-F1
#
_cell.length_a   1.000
_cell.length_b   1.000
_cell.length_c   1.000
_cell.angle_alpha   90.00
_cell.angle_beta   90.00
_cell.angle_gamma   90.00
#
_symmetry.space_group_name_H-M   'P 1'
#
loop_
_entity.id
_entity.type
_entity.pdbx_description
1 polymer ?
#
loop_
_entity_poly.entity_id
_entity_poly.type
_entity_poly.pdbx_seq_one_letter_code
_entity_poly.pdbx_strand_id
1 'polypeptide(L)'
;MNGRNFIIEIAICTVLFLLSFIPLLGIIFSALSFLVSSYFAGVSNFDFSVERYYKYSTSLRWYAAHRLHVMGQGIVYMLFFWIPIIGWVLIPIWSTIASTIHYCKIAEGNK
;
A
#
# COMPACT_ATOMS: atom_id res chain seq x y z
N MET A 1 -5.69 -3.52 -9.69
CA MET A 1 -5.17 -4.56 -8.79
C MET A 1 -5.72 -5.91 -9.23
N ASN A 2 -4.88 -6.83 -9.71
CA ASN A 2 -5.34 -8.14 -10.18
C ASN A 2 -5.84 -9.00 -8.99
N GLY A 3 -6.87 -9.82 -9.21
CA GLY A 3 -7.47 -10.70 -8.20
C GLY A 3 -6.45 -11.63 -7.52
N ARG A 4 -5.38 -12.01 -8.22
CA ARG A 4 -4.27 -12.78 -7.62
C ARG A 4 -3.57 -12.05 -6.48
N ASN A 5 -3.26 -10.75 -6.65
CA ASN A 5 -2.58 -9.97 -5.60
C ASN A 5 -3.51 -9.74 -4.42
N PHE A 6 -4.80 -9.53 -4.68
CA PHE A 6 -5.83 -9.42 -3.64
C PHE A 6 -5.96 -10.72 -2.83
N ILE A 7 -5.94 -11.88 -3.49
CA ILE A 7 -5.95 -13.19 -2.81
C ILE A 7 -4.68 -13.38 -1.96
N ILE A 8 -3.51 -13.00 -2.48
CA ILE A 8 -2.24 -13.06 -1.74
C ILE A 8 -2.29 -12.16 -0.51
N GLU A 9 -2.77 -10.92 -0.65
CA GLU A 9 -2.95 -9.98 0.45
C GLU A 9 -3.87 -10.56 1.53
N ILE A 10 -5.06 -11.05 1.16
CA ILE A 10 -5.99 -11.68 2.08
C ILE A 10 -5.36 -12.89 2.78
N ALA A 11 -4.66 -13.75 2.04
CA ALA A 11 -4.01 -14.92 2.61
C ALA A 11 -2.93 -14.55 3.63
N ILE A 12 -2.05 -13.60 3.29
CA ILE A 12 -0.99 -13.12 4.19
C ILE A 12 -1.60 -12.45 5.43
N CYS A 13 -2.57 -11.57 5.24
CA CYS A 13 -3.27 -10.90 6.35
C CYS A 13 -3.96 -11.90 7.26
N THR A 14 -4.61 -12.94 6.70
CA THR A 14 -5.28 -13.99 7.48
C THR A 14 -4.27 -14.80 8.30
N VAL A 15 -3.14 -15.19 7.70
CA VAL A 15 -2.08 -15.92 8.40
C VAL A 15 -1.51 -15.05 9.53
N LEU A 16 -1.14 -13.80 9.26
CA LEU A 16 -0.58 -12.90 10.28
C LEU A 16 -1.59 -12.60 11.40
N PHE A 17 -2.88 -12.49 11.06
CA PHE A 17 -3.95 -12.35 12.03
C PHE A 17 -4.04 -13.56 12.96
N LEU A 18 -3.99 -14.78 12.42
CA LEU A 18 -3.97 -16.00 13.23
C LEU A 18 -2.73 -16.09 14.13
N LEU A 19 -1.55 -15.68 13.63
CA LEU A 19 -0.32 -15.65 14.44
C LEU A 19 -0.37 -14.57 15.54
N SER A 20 -1.21 -13.54 15.39
CA SER A 20 -1.33 -12.47 16.38
C SER A 20 -1.98 -12.92 17.70
N PHE A 21 -2.66 -14.07 17.74
CA PHE A 21 -3.25 -14.65 18.94
C PHE A 21 -2.21 -15.21 19.93
N ILE A 22 -0.93 -15.31 19.55
CA ILE A 22 0.13 -15.73 20.46
C ILE A 22 0.45 -14.55 21.40
N PRO A 23 0.18 -14.64 22.72
CA PRO A 23 0.50 -13.57 23.65
C PRO A 23 2.01 -13.27 23.64
N LEU A 24 2.39 -11.99 23.80
CA LEU A 24 3.75 -11.42 23.62
C LEU A 24 4.20 -11.25 22.15
N LEU A 25 4.08 -12.26 21.29
CA LEU A 25 4.44 -12.14 19.87
C LEU A 25 3.38 -11.40 19.05
N GLY A 26 2.14 -11.32 19.56
CA GLY A 26 1.01 -10.69 18.88
C GLY A 26 1.24 -9.23 18.52
N ILE A 27 2.00 -8.47 19.31
CA ILE A 27 2.35 -7.07 19.01
C ILE A 27 3.24 -7.00 17.76
N ILE A 28 4.21 -7.91 17.63
CA ILE A 28 5.12 -7.98 16.48
C ILE A 28 4.32 -8.36 15.23
N PHE A 29 3.46 -9.38 15.32
CA PHE A 29 2.61 -9.78 14.20
C PHE A 29 1.59 -8.71 13.82
N SER A 30 1.05 -7.95 14.77
CA SER A 30 0.14 -6.83 14.49
C SER A 30 0.87 -5.69 13.78
N ALA A 31 2.09 -5.35 14.22
CA ALA A 31 2.92 -4.36 13.54
C ALA A 31 3.29 -4.83 12.11
N LEU A 32 3.61 -6.12 11.93
CA LEU A 32 3.92 -6.67 10.62
C LEU A 32 2.70 -6.69 9.70
N SER A 33 1.51 -7.06 10.22
CA SER A 33 0.25 -6.94 9.50
C SER A 33 0.00 -5.51 9.04
N PHE A 34 0.22 -4.52 9.92
CA PHE A 34 0.08 -3.12 9.56
C PHE A 34 1.02 -2.71 8.42
N LEU A 35 2.28 -3.15 8.45
CA LEU A 35 3.25 -2.88 7.38
C LEU A 35 2.86 -3.54 6.06
N VAL A 36 2.41 -4.80 6.10
CA VAL A 36 1.95 -5.53 4.92
C VAL A 36 0.72 -4.84 4.32
N SER A 37 -0.30 -4.54 5.13
CA SER A 37 -1.50 -3.83 4.68
C SER A 37 -1.17 -2.45 4.14
N SER A 38 -0.23 -1.74 4.76
CA SER A 38 0.25 -0.45 4.24
C SER A 38 0.93 -0.63 2.88
N TYR A 39 1.77 -1.64 2.68
CA TYR A 39 2.36 -1.89 1.37
C TYR A 39 1.30 -2.14 0.29
N PHE A 40 0.32 -3.01 0.54
CA PHE A 40 -0.73 -3.31 -0.43
C PHE A 40 -1.67 -2.12 -0.69
N ALA A 41 -2.02 -1.35 0.35
CA ALA A 41 -2.77 -0.09 0.17
C ALA A 41 -1.99 0.93 -0.65
N GLY A 42 -0.68 1.02 -0.44
CA GLY A 42 0.21 1.82 -1.28
C GLY A 42 0.18 1.38 -2.74
N VAL A 43 0.32 0.08 -3.01
CA VAL A 43 0.25 -0.50 -4.36
C VAL A 43 -1.07 -0.13 -5.03
N SER A 44 -2.19 -0.26 -4.30
CA SER A 44 -3.52 0.10 -4.81
C SER A 44 -3.64 1.58 -5.18
N ASN A 45 -3.00 2.49 -4.45
CA ASN A 45 -3.04 3.93 -4.75
C ASN A 45 -2.14 4.30 -5.94
N PHE A 46 -0.98 3.65 -6.08
CA PHE A 46 -0.07 3.85 -7.21
C PHE A 46 -0.54 3.18 -8.51
N ASP A 47 -1.46 2.23 -8.43
CA ASP A 47 -1.92 1.42 -9.57
C ASP A 47 -2.40 2.28 -10.73
N PHE A 48 -3.22 3.30 -10.43
CA PHE A 48 -3.75 4.23 -11.43
C PHE A 48 -2.66 5.01 -12.17
N SER A 49 -1.59 5.39 -11.47
CA SER A 49 -0.49 6.17 -12.06
C SER A 49 0.48 5.28 -12.83
N VAL A 50 0.81 4.10 -12.30
CA VAL A 50 1.83 3.20 -12.84
C VAL A 50 1.29 2.38 -14.01
N GLU A 51 0.09 1.79 -13.91
CA GLU A 51 -0.49 1.00 -15.01
C GLU A 51 -0.82 1.85 -16.26
N ARG A 52 -0.88 3.18 -16.11
CA ARG A 52 -1.04 4.09 -17.26
C ARG A 52 0.16 4.10 -18.20
N TYR A 53 1.36 3.79 -17.68
CA TYR A 53 2.61 3.82 -18.45
C TYR A 53 3.31 2.46 -18.51
N TYR A 54 2.98 1.53 -17.61
CA TYR A 54 3.57 0.20 -17.53
C TYR A 54 2.53 -0.90 -17.74
N LYS A 55 2.94 -1.99 -18.39
CA LYS A 55 2.15 -3.22 -18.40
C LYS A 55 2.15 -3.82 -16.99
N TYR A 56 1.09 -4.55 -16.64
CA TYR A 56 0.92 -5.19 -15.32
C TYR A 56 2.18 -5.94 -14.82
N SER A 57 2.84 -6.72 -15.68
CA SER A 57 4.04 -7.47 -15.30
C SER A 57 5.24 -6.58 -14.96
N THR A 58 5.36 -5.41 -15.59
CA THR A 58 6.37 -4.40 -15.28
C THR A 58 5.97 -3.51 -14.10
N SER A 59 4.68 -3.27 -13.87
CA SER A 59 4.18 -2.54 -12.70
C SER A 59 4.57 -3.24 -11.39
N LEU A 60 4.49 -4.57 -11.31
CA LEU A 60 4.95 -5.32 -10.13
C LEU A 60 6.45 -5.09 -9.85
N ARG A 61 7.29 -5.04 -10.89
CA ARG A 61 8.72 -4.75 -10.73
C ARG A 61 8.94 -3.32 -10.26
N TRP A 62 8.13 -2.38 -10.74
CA TRP A 62 8.18 -0.99 -10.32
C TRP A 62 7.84 -0.82 -8.83
N TYR A 63 6.77 -1.48 -8.35
CA TYR A 63 6.40 -1.45 -6.93
C TYR A 63 7.47 -2.05 -6.04
N ALA A 64 8.10 -3.15 -6.48
CA ALA A 64 9.20 -3.78 -5.75
C ALA A 64 10.46 -2.89 -5.70
N ALA A 65 10.76 -2.19 -6.80
CA ALA A 65 11.89 -1.25 -6.87
C ALA A 65 11.68 0.00 -5.99
N HIS A 66 10.43 0.49 -5.88
CA HIS A 66 10.09 1.68 -5.11
C HIS A 66 9.33 1.37 -3.81
N ARG A 67 9.60 0.21 -3.20
CA ARG A 67 8.87 -0.29 -2.03
C ARG A 67 8.71 0.71 -0.89
N LEU A 68 9.71 1.56 -0.64
CA LEU A 68 9.65 2.57 0.42
C LEU A 68 8.63 3.67 0.13
N HIS A 69 8.55 4.13 -1.12
CA HIS A 69 7.60 5.15 -1.55
C HIS A 69 6.17 4.62 -1.53
N VAL A 70 6.00 3.38 -2.02
CA VAL A 70 4.73 2.66 -2.01
C VAL A 70 4.24 2.44 -0.58
N MET A 71 5.10 1.88 0.29
CA MET A 71 4.77 1.64 1.69
C MET A 71 4.51 2.94 2.45
N GLY A 72 5.28 4.01 2.19
CA GLY A 72 5.09 5.32 2.82
C GLY A 72 3.71 5.91 2.54
N GLN A 73 3.26 5.88 1.27
CA GLN A 73 1.90 6.32 0.93
C GLN A 73 0.84 5.51 1.65
N GLY A 74 1.00 4.19 1.70
CA GLY A 74 0.06 3.32 2.39
C GLY A 74 0.04 3.48 3.91
N ILE A 75 1.18 3.79 4.55
CA ILE A 75 1.23 4.11 5.97
C ILE A 75 0.42 5.38 6.24
N VAL A 76 0.64 6.45 5.47
CA VAL A 76 -0.12 7.69 5.63
C VAL A 76 -1.61 7.44 5.37
N TYR A 77 -1.94 6.68 4.32
CA TYR A 77 -3.31 6.26 4.00
C TYR A 77 -3.98 5.58 5.21
N MET A 78 -3.31 4.58 5.80
CA MET A 78 -3.81 3.82 6.95
C MET A 78 -3.95 4.69 8.21
N LEU A 79 -3.03 5.63 8.46
CA LEU A 79 -3.10 6.54 9.60
C LEU A 79 -4.31 7.49 9.51
N PHE A 80 -4.68 7.94 8.33
CA PHE A 80 -5.85 8.80 8.15
C PHE A 80 -7.18 8.12 8.50
N PHE A 81 -7.26 6.78 8.42
CA PHE A 81 -8.47 6.05 8.86
C PHE A 81 -8.73 6.14 10.36
N TRP A 82 -7.73 6.54 11.15
CA TRP A 82 -7.89 6.80 12.59
C TRP A 82 -8.70 8.07 12.88
N ILE A 83 -8.88 8.94 11.88
CA ILE A 83 -9.73 10.14 11.98
C ILE A 83 -11.08 9.81 11.34
N PRO A 84 -12.12 9.49 12.12
CA PRO A 84 -13.42 9.12 11.57
C PRO A 84 -14.07 10.29 10.83
N ILE A 85 -14.96 9.98 9.88
CA ILE A 85 -15.74 10.93 9.07
C ILE A 85 -14.87 11.72 8.07
N ILE A 86 -13.97 12.58 8.57
CA ILE A 86 -13.15 13.47 7.74
C ILE A 86 -12.07 12.66 7.00
N GLY A 87 -11.38 11.79 7.73
CA GLY A 87 -10.31 10.97 7.16
C GLY A 87 -10.83 10.11 6.03
N TRP A 88 -11.95 9.42 6.22
CA TRP A 88 -12.49 8.47 5.24
C TRP A 88 -12.92 9.13 3.92
N VAL A 89 -13.43 10.37 3.97
CA VAL A 89 -13.86 11.10 2.77
C VAL A 89 -12.68 11.74 2.05
N LEU A 90 -11.75 12.34 2.78
CA LEU A 90 -10.65 13.09 2.18
C LEU A 90 -9.48 12.20 1.75
N ILE A 91 -9.28 11.06 2.41
CA ILE A 91 -8.10 10.24 2.18
C ILE A 91 -7.99 9.66 0.76
N PRO A 92 -9.05 9.21 0.08
CA PRO A 92 -8.91 8.67 -1.27
C PRO A 92 -8.49 9.76 -2.28
N ILE A 93 -9.00 10.98 -2.10
CA ILE A 93 -8.65 12.13 -2.94
C ILE A 93 -7.19 12.53 -2.69
N TRP A 94 -6.80 12.67 -1.43
CA TRP A 94 -5.43 13.03 -1.08
C TRP A 94 -4.42 11.98 -1.55
N SER A 95 -4.73 10.70 -1.33
CA SER A 95 -3.80 9.60 -1.63
C SER A 95 -3.56 9.42 -3.13
N THR A 96 -4.59 9.61 -3.97
CA THR A 96 -4.44 9.55 -5.43
C THR A 96 -3.62 10.72 -5.99
N ILE A 97 -3.85 11.95 -5.48
CA ILE A 97 -3.05 13.12 -5.85
C ILE A 97 -1.59 12.92 -5.42
N ALA A 98 -1.37 12.52 -4.17
CA ALA A 98 -0.04 12.33 -3.62
C ALA A 98 0.70 11.22 -4.39
N SER A 99 0.06 10.09 -4.66
CA SER A 99 0.66 8.98 -5.43
C SER A 99 1.06 9.43 -6.84
N THR A 100 0.22 10.22 -7.50
CA THR A 100 0.52 10.76 -8.84
C THR A 100 1.71 11.73 -8.81
N ILE A 101 1.76 12.66 -7.85
CA ILE A 101 2.89 13.60 -7.71
C ILE A 101 4.19 12.86 -7.41
N HIS A 102 4.15 11.87 -6.51
CA HIS A 102 5.30 11.05 -6.18
C HIS A 102 5.79 10.25 -7.40
N TYR A 103 4.87 9.67 -8.16
CA TYR A 103 5.19 8.99 -9.41
C TYR A 103 5.88 9.94 -10.41
N CYS A 104 5.34 11.14 -10.63
CA CYS A 104 5.93 12.12 -11.53
C CYS A 104 7.35 12.54 -11.09
N LYS A 105 7.57 12.80 -9.80
CA LYS A 105 8.91 13.10 -9.27
C LYS A 105 9.92 11.97 -9.53
N ILE A 106 9.51 10.72 -9.34
CA ILE A 106 10.36 9.55 -9.60
C ILE A 106 10.62 9.39 -11.11
N ALA A 107 9.61 9.67 -11.95
CA ALA A 107 9.73 9.59 -13.40
C ALA A 107 10.61 10.71 -13.98
N GLU A 108 10.56 11.91 -13.41
CA GLU A 108 11.40 13.05 -13.80
C GLU A 108 12.85 12.89 -13.33
N GLY A 109 13.07 12.37 -12.12
CA GLY A 109 14.41 12.13 -11.58
C GLY A 109 15.17 10.94 -12.22
N ASN A 110 14.50 10.15 -13.05
CA ASN A 110 15.09 9.05 -13.84
C ASN A 110 15.34 9.44 -15.31
N LYS A 111 15.12 10.71 -15.69
CA LYS A 111 15.56 11.27 -16.98
C LYS A 111 16.93 11.90 -16.84
#